data_AF-A0A7C7K082-F1
#
_entry.id   AF-A0A7C7K082-F1
#
_cell.length_a   1.000
_cell.length_b   1.000
_cell.length_c   1.000
_cell.angle_alpha   90.00
_cell.angle_beta   90.00
_cell.angle_gamma   90.00
#
_symmetry.space_group_name_H-M   'P 1'
#
loop_
_entity.id
_entity.type
_entity.pdbx_description
1 polymer ?
#
loop_
_entity_poly.entity_id
_entity_poly.type
_entity_poly.pdbx_seq_one_letter_code
_entity_poly.pdbx_strand_id
1 'polypeptide(L)' 'MFVATKYPQRAVSAALALVIIGSIAFHFWTPWWWTEIASNWGGMDDTIILTFWVTGTVFCAVCLF' A
#
# COMPACT_ATOMS: atom_id res chain seq x y z
N MET A 1 -23.98 1.86 8.96
CA MET A 1 -24.54 0.59 9.49
C MET A 1 -25.40 -0.16 8.46
N PHE A 2 -26.33 0.48 7.73
CA PHE A 2 -27.25 -0.21 6.80
C PHE A 2 -26.61 -1.00 5.63
N VAL A 3 -25.54 -0.50 5.00
CA VAL A 3 -24.87 -1.23 3.89
C VAL A 3 -24.14 -2.47 4.39
N ALA A 4 -23.48 -2.38 5.55
CA ALA A 4 -22.73 -3.48 6.15
C ALA A 4 -23.61 -4.67 6.53
N THR A 5 -24.85 -4.43 6.96
CA THR A 5 -25.78 -5.50 7.36
C THR A 5 -26.60 -6.05 6.20
N LYS A 6 -26.94 -5.22 5.20
CA LYS A 6 -27.80 -5.63 4.07
C LYS A 6 -27.00 -6.15 2.86
N TYR A 7 -25.79 -5.65 2.64
CA TYR A 7 -24.94 -6.00 1.50
C TYR A 7 -23.49 -6.23 1.97
N PRO A 8 -23.22 -7.30 2.72
CA PRO A 8 -21.92 -7.52 3.35
C PRO A 8 -20.78 -7.58 2.33
N GLN A 9 -21.01 -8.14 1.15
CA GLN A 9 -20.02 -8.22 0.07
C GLN A 9 -19.59 -6.82 -0.42
N ARG A 10 -20.55 -5.91 -0.61
CA ARG A 10 -20.27 -4.52 -1.04
C ARG A 10 -19.53 -3.73 0.04
N ALA A 11 -19.83 -4.02 1.30
CA ALA A 11 -19.14 -3.41 2.43
C ALA A 11 -17.68 -3.87 2.51
N VAL A 12 -17.40 -5.16 2.27
CA VAL A 12 -16.02 -5.68 2.22
C VAL A 12 -15.23 -5.04 1.08
N SER A 13 -15.78 -4.99 -0.14
CA SER A 13 -15.10 -4.34 -1.27
C SER A 13 -14.79 -2.86 -0.99
N ALA A 14 -15.75 -2.13 -0.42
CA ALA A 14 -15.54 -0.72 -0.03
C ALA A 14 -14.48 -0.58 1.07
N ALA A 15 -14.45 -1.49 2.05
CA ALA A 15 -13.44 -1.49 3.09
C ALA A 15 -12.04 -1.76 2.52
N LEU A 16 -11.90 -2.74 1.62
CA LEU A 16 -10.62 -3.03 0.96
C LEU A 16 -10.12 -1.85 0.11
N ALA A 17 -11.03 -1.18 -0.62
CA ALA A 17 -10.69 0.03 -1.37
C ALA A 17 -10.19 1.15 -0.44
N LEU A 18 -10.84 1.35 0.72
CA LEU A 18 -10.40 2.32 1.72
C LEU A 18 -9.04 1.94 2.32
N VAL A 19 -8.77 0.66 2.55
CA VAL A 19 -7.46 0.18 3.02
C VAL A 19 -6.38 0.48 1.99
N ILE A 20 -6.60 0.18 0.70
CA ILE A 20 -5.63 0.50 -0.37
C ILE A 20 -5.31 2.00 -0.37
N ILE A 21 -6.33 2.85 -0.44
CA ILE A 21 -6.17 4.30 -0.51
C ILE A 21 -5.48 4.81 0.76
N GLY A 22 -5.90 4.33 1.93
CA GLY A 22 -5.31 4.70 3.23
C GLY A 22 -3.85 4.29 3.35
N SER A 23 -3.48 3.08 2.92
CA SER A 23 -2.10 2.58 2.93
C SER A 23 -1.20 3.39 2.00
N ILE A 24 -1.66 3.69 0.78
CA ILE A 24 -0.91 4.52 -0.18
C ILE A 24 -0.70 5.93 0.38
N ALA A 25 -1.78 6.56 0.85
CA ALA A 25 -1.71 7.91 1.41
C ALA A 25 -0.82 7.96 2.66
N PHE A 26 -0.94 6.97 3.56
CA PHE A 26 -0.08 6.85 4.74
C PHE A 26 1.39 6.70 4.34
N HIS A 27 1.73 5.81 3.42
CA HIS A 27 3.10 5.65 2.95
C HIS A 27 3.70 6.98 2.47
N PHE A 28 2.93 7.74 1.67
CA PHE A 28 3.40 9.02 1.14
C PHE A 28 3.51 10.14 2.18
N TRP A 29 2.59 10.20 3.15
CA TRP A 29 2.55 11.26 4.14
C TRP A 29 3.42 11.02 5.37
N THR A 30 3.81 9.77 5.62
CA THR A 30 4.58 9.48 6.81
C THR A 30 6.00 10.01 6.73
N PRO A 31 6.61 10.42 7.86
CA PRO A 31 7.97 10.96 7.87
C PRO A 31 9.06 9.86 7.86
N TRP A 32 8.69 8.58 7.86
CA TRP A 32 9.61 7.44 7.89
C TRP A 32 10.07 7.04 6.49
N TRP A 33 10.73 7.99 5.83
CA TRP A 33 11.43 7.77 4.57
C TRP A 33 12.89 7.40 4.80
N TRP A 34 13.59 7.08 3.70
CA TRP A 34 15.02 6.81 3.72
C TRP A 34 15.81 7.95 4.36
N THR A 35 16.85 7.58 5.09
CA THR A 35 17.93 8.50 5.47
C THR A 35 18.87 8.71 4.28
N GLU A 36 19.85 9.59 4.42
CA GLU A 36 20.91 9.75 3.41
C GLU A 36 21.59 8.41 3.06
N ILE A 37 21.93 8.25 1.78
CA ILE A 37 22.51 7.02 1.23
C ILE A 37 23.85 6.71 1.92
N ALA A 38 23.96 5.50 2.47
CA ALA A 38 25.21 5.03 3.05
C ALA A 38 26.24 4.70 1.95
N SER A 39 27.53 4.82 2.27
CA SER A 39 28.60 4.51 1.32
C SER A 39 28.45 3.09 0.77
N ASN A 40 28.36 2.96 -0.56
CA ASN A 40 28.21 1.67 -1.28
C ASN A 40 26.87 0.95 -1.04
N TRP A 41 25.80 1.67 -0.69
CA TRP A 41 24.46 1.08 -0.50
C TRP A 41 23.48 1.34 -1.65
N GLY A 42 23.92 1.95 -2.75
CA GLY A 42 23.04 2.28 -3.88
C GLY A 42 22.23 1.08 -4.42
N GLY A 43 22.86 -0.09 -4.53
CA GLY A 43 22.14 -1.30 -4.96
C GLY A 43 21.09 -1.79 -3.96
N MET A 44 21.23 -1.49 -2.67
CA MET A 44 20.19 -1.79 -1.67
C MET A 44 18.99 -0.88 -1.85
N ASP A 45 19.20 0.43 -2.00
CA ASP A 45 18.13 1.40 -2.23
C ASP A 45 17.32 1.05 -3.48
N ASP A 46 18.02 0.72 -4.59
CA ASP A 46 17.38 0.28 -5.83
C ASP A 46 16.50 -0.97 -5.61
N THR A 47 17.00 -1.93 -4.82
CA THR A 47 16.25 -3.16 -4.50
C THR A 47 15.03 -2.87 -3.64
N ILE A 48 15.13 -1.95 -2.67
CA ILE A 48 14.00 -1.53 -1.83
C ILE A 48 12.93 -0.85 -2.70
N ILE A 49 13.32 0.05 -3.61
CA ILE A 49 12.39 0.72 -4.53
C ILE A 49 11.71 -0.32 -5.43
N LEU A 50 12.45 -1.26 -5.99
CA LEU A 50 11.90 -2.32 -6.84
C LEU A 50 10.90 -3.19 -6.07
N THR A 51 11.27 -3.65 -4.88
CA THR A 51 10.38 -4.47 -4.05
C THR A 51 9.15 -3.70 -3.58
N PHE A 52 9.27 -2.41 -3.27
CA PHE A 52 8.14 -1.54 -2.97
C PHE A 52 7.12 -1.52 -4.12
N TRP A 53 7.58 -1.25 -5.35
CA TRP A 53 6.68 -1.17 -6.49
C TRP A 53 6.05 -2.52 -6.86
N VAL A 54 6.83 -3.60 -6.84
CA VAL A 54 6.33 -4.94 -7.16
C VAL A 54 5.29 -5.37 -6.11
N THR A 55 5.64 -5.32 -4.82
CA THR A 55 4.74 -5.78 -3.75
C THR A 55 3.53 -4.87 -3.59
N GLY A 56 3.71 -3.55 -3.69
CA GLY A 56 2.62 -2.57 -3.63
C GLY A 56 1.62 -2.72 -4.78
N THR A 57 2.11 -2.96 -6.00
CA THR A 57 1.23 -3.19 -7.16
C THR A 57 0.46 -4.50 -7.03
N VAL A 58 1.14 -5.58 -6.62
CA VAL A 58 0.47 -6.88 -6.39
C VAL A 58 -0.56 -6.78 -5.27
N PHE A 59 -0.25 -6.08 -4.17
CA PHE A 59 -1.20 -5.81 -3.09
C PHE A 59 -2.45 -5.10 -3.61
N CYS A 60 -2.29 -4.04 -4.42
CA CYS A 60 -3.43 -3.35 -5.02
C CYS A 60 -4.25 -4.26 -5.95
N ALA A 61 -3.59 -5.05 -6.79
CA ALA A 61 -4.26 -5.97 -7.69
C ALA A 61 -5.08 -7.03 -6.93
N VAL A 62 -4.49 -7.66 -5.92
CA VAL A 62 -5.19 -8.69 -5.13
C VAL A 62 -6.34 -8.12 -4.33
N CYS A 63 -6.24 -6.90 -3.81
CA CYS A 63 -7.32 -6.30 -3.02
C CYS A 63 -8.47 -5.73 -3.85
N LEU A 64 -8.29 -5.53 -5.17
CA LEU A 64 -9.31 -4.97 -6.07
C LEU A 64 -10.14 -6.03 -6.82
N PHE A 65 -9.75 -7.31 -6.82
CA PHE A 65 -10.39 -8.39 -7.58
C PHE A 65 -10.67 -9.62 -6.71
#